data_AF-A0A3M1MX37-F1
#
_entry.id   AF-A0A3M1MX37-F1
#
_cell.length_a   1.000
_cell.length_b   1.000
_cell.length_c   1.000
_cell.angle_alpha   90.00
_cell.angle_beta   90.00
_cell.angle_gamma   90.00
#
_symmetry.space_group_name_H-M   'P 1'
#
loop_
_entity.id
_entity.type
_entity.pdbx_description
1 polymer ?
#
loop_
_entity_poly.entity_id
_entity_poly.type
_entity_poly.pdbx_seq_one_letter_code
_entity_poly.pdbx_strand_id
1 'polypeptide(L)'
;MQRRLFLSTLLILFIGVGIGLGSYLSGHSNALGANPAQASAPEIGTDKAAEGTFNAYSPAASTGVVPVKQEPLSTVEILDSLQHKAVETLHAGWFHVHEEKQFPPGTDNGIFPNGKRIPAHQINDSWVHLDETGNVIEAVFIMRSFNGEVVQVAVQTRDGTTWNSATGEVSPCEEVNTCPPSRYTPPTGNLTWDLRQAQERGAQVSVHTDISASNGKSGTEILITDLFDEPVSTADSEQPLTGAATRAIFDPQTGYLLLKEVVFTLQDGSTEVFPRSAFSYAYEQPSEEVLAYLRQMEANK
;
A
#
# COMPACT_ATOMS: atom_id res chain seq x y z
N MET A 1 10.92 43.19 20.90
CA MET A 1 11.66 42.70 19.72
C MET A 1 11.49 41.18 19.68
N GLN A 2 10.38 40.70 19.11
CA GLN A 2 10.04 39.27 19.03
C GLN A 2 10.16 38.83 17.57
N ARG A 3 11.05 37.88 17.30
CA ARG A 3 11.17 37.25 15.97
C ARG A 3 10.13 36.15 15.85
N ARG A 4 9.16 36.35 14.96
CA ARG A 4 8.23 35.31 14.49
C ARG A 4 9.01 34.44 13.49
N LEU A 5 9.16 33.14 13.78
CA LEU A 5 9.55 32.17 12.78
C LEU A 5 8.33 31.85 11.92
N PHE A 6 8.43 32.12 10.62
CA PHE A 6 7.55 31.54 9.61
C PHE A 6 7.97 30.07 9.42
N LEU A 7 7.14 29.12 9.85
CA LEU A 7 7.22 27.74 9.37
C LEU A 7 6.39 27.68 8.08
N SER A 8 7.08 27.57 6.95
CA SER A 8 6.48 27.33 5.65
C SER A 8 6.12 25.84 5.57
N THR A 9 4.83 25.55 5.42
CA THR A 9 4.28 24.20 5.29
C THR A 9 4.71 23.60 3.95
N LEU A 10 5.68 22.67 3.97
CA LEU A 10 6.07 21.87 2.81
C LEU A 10 5.23 20.59 2.83
N LEU A 11 4.21 20.53 1.98
CA LEU A 11 3.37 19.36 1.75
C LEU A 11 4.13 18.43 0.79
N ILE A 12 4.90 17.48 1.31
CA ILE A 12 5.53 16.43 0.49
C ILE A 12 4.46 15.39 0.16
N LEU A 13 3.92 15.45 -1.06
CA LEU A 13 2.98 14.50 -1.63
C LEU A 13 3.73 13.21 -2.00
N PHE A 14 3.57 12.17 -1.18
CA PHE A 14 4.02 10.82 -1.50
C PHE A 14 3.14 10.25 -2.64
N ILE A 15 3.73 10.05 -3.82
CA ILE A 15 3.11 9.26 -4.89
C ILE A 15 3.67 7.84 -4.75
N GLY A 16 2.78 6.86 -4.60
CA GLY A 16 3.13 5.44 -4.60
C GLY A 16 3.47 4.88 -3.22
N VAL A 17 2.57 4.07 -2.69
CA VAL A 17 2.75 3.23 -1.48
C VAL A 17 2.82 4.00 -0.15
N GLY A 18 2.20 5.16 0.02
CA GLY A 18 2.47 6.03 1.19
C GLY A 18 1.37 6.32 2.21
N ILE A 19 0.22 5.60 2.22
CA ILE A 19 -0.83 5.85 3.23
C ILE A 19 -1.24 4.55 3.90
N GLY A 20 -0.58 4.30 5.03
CA GLY A 20 -0.96 3.32 6.04
C GLY A 20 -0.54 3.87 7.40
N LEU A 21 -1.52 4.38 8.15
CA LEU A 21 -1.49 4.67 9.59
C LEU A 21 -0.67 5.86 10.13
N GLY A 22 0.25 6.47 9.38
CA GLY A 22 1.08 7.58 9.88
C GLY A 22 0.32 8.88 10.25
N SER A 23 -0.90 9.07 9.78
CA SER A 23 -1.66 10.34 9.95
C SER A 23 -2.76 10.29 11.01
N TYR A 24 -3.05 9.13 11.61
CA TYR A 24 -4.28 8.94 12.39
C TYR A 24 -4.13 9.10 13.91
N LEU A 25 -2.90 9.17 14.44
CA LEU A 25 -2.66 9.34 15.89
C LEU A 25 -2.21 10.75 16.31
N SER A 26 -2.28 11.74 15.42
CA SER A 26 -2.01 13.16 15.76
C SER A 26 -3.30 13.99 15.70
N GLY A 27 -3.95 14.17 16.85
CA GLY A 27 -5.17 14.94 16.97
C GLY A 27 -5.05 16.42 16.59
N HIS A 28 -6.02 16.87 15.77
CA HIS A 28 -6.75 18.14 15.77
C HIS A 28 -6.03 19.47 16.07
N SER A 29 -6.12 20.40 15.10
CA SER A 29 -6.59 21.79 15.31
C SER A 29 -6.82 22.51 13.98
N ASN A 30 -8.07 22.66 13.55
CA ASN A 30 -8.68 23.95 13.20
C ASN A 30 -10.07 23.75 12.57
N ALA A 31 -11.08 24.02 13.38
CA ALA A 31 -12.41 24.40 12.93
C ALA A 31 -12.33 25.76 12.22
N LEU A 32 -13.01 25.92 11.09
CA LEU A 32 -13.64 27.18 10.67
C LEU A 32 -14.76 26.84 9.69
N GLY A 33 -15.93 27.40 9.98
CA GLY A 33 -17.22 26.89 9.51
C GLY A 33 -17.62 27.29 8.10
N ALA A 34 -18.52 26.49 7.53
CA ALA A 34 -19.56 26.96 6.65
C ALA A 34 -20.77 26.01 6.73
N ASN A 35 -21.94 26.61 6.82
CA ASN A 35 -23.26 26.02 6.99
C ASN A 35 -23.69 25.25 5.72
N PRO A 36 -24.38 24.09 5.80
CA PRO A 36 -24.72 23.28 4.64
C PRO A 36 -26.03 23.73 3.97
N ALA A 37 -26.03 23.79 2.64
CA ALA A 37 -27.26 23.81 1.85
C ALA A 37 -27.67 22.36 1.56
N GLN A 38 -28.88 21.99 1.98
CA GLN A 38 -29.52 20.71 1.73
C GLN A 38 -29.72 20.47 0.23
N ALA A 39 -29.30 19.31 -0.25
CA ALA A 39 -29.79 18.70 -1.48
C ALA A 39 -30.13 17.24 -1.19
N SER A 40 -31.40 16.89 -1.40
CA SER A 40 -31.97 15.57 -1.16
C SER A 40 -31.43 14.55 -2.17
N ALA A 41 -30.96 13.40 -1.68
CA ALA A 41 -30.62 12.24 -2.49
C ALA A 41 -31.87 11.37 -2.77
N PRO A 42 -31.96 10.71 -3.94
CA PRO A 42 -32.98 9.70 -4.18
C PRO A 42 -32.59 8.34 -3.57
N GLU A 43 -33.59 7.64 -3.05
CA GLU A 43 -33.51 6.27 -2.55
C GLU A 43 -33.14 5.29 -3.68
N ILE A 44 -32.10 4.48 -3.47
CA ILE A 44 -31.79 3.32 -4.32
C ILE A 44 -31.77 2.07 -3.42
N GLY A 45 -32.53 1.08 -3.86
CA GLY A 45 -32.89 -0.12 -3.13
C GLY A 45 -31.72 -1.04 -2.78
N THR A 46 -31.92 -1.74 -1.67
CA THR A 46 -31.03 -2.75 -1.10
C THR A 46 -31.11 -4.06 -1.87
N ASP A 47 -30.02 -4.44 -2.54
CA ASP A 47 -29.79 -5.84 -2.94
C ASP A 47 -28.82 -6.49 -1.96
N LYS A 48 -29.29 -7.59 -1.36
CA LYS A 48 -28.58 -8.45 -0.41
C LYS A 48 -27.38 -9.13 -1.08
N ALA A 49 -26.18 -8.79 -0.64
CA ALA A 49 -24.98 -9.59 -0.89
C ALA A 49 -24.81 -10.64 0.21
N ALA A 50 -24.46 -11.86 -0.20
CA ALA A 50 -24.35 -13.04 0.65
C ALA A 50 -23.14 -12.97 1.60
N GLU A 51 -23.39 -13.24 2.88
CA GLU A 51 -22.38 -13.40 3.93
C GLU A 51 -21.60 -14.71 3.72
N GLY A 52 -20.33 -14.60 3.33
CA GLY A 52 -19.38 -15.70 3.35
C GLY A 52 -18.68 -15.75 4.71
N THR A 53 -19.06 -16.69 5.57
CA THR A 53 -18.38 -16.94 6.86
C THR A 53 -16.97 -17.48 6.63
N PHE A 54 -15.95 -16.71 7.00
CA PHE A 54 -14.58 -17.22 7.13
C PHE A 54 -14.42 -17.93 8.48
N ASN A 55 -14.10 -19.23 8.45
CA ASN A 55 -13.83 -20.01 9.66
C ASN A 55 -12.50 -19.56 10.29
N ALA A 56 -12.57 -19.20 11.58
CA ALA A 56 -11.40 -18.97 12.42
C ALA A 56 -10.54 -20.25 12.50
N TYR A 57 -9.25 -20.11 12.25
CA TYR A 57 -8.27 -21.19 12.33
C TYR A 57 -8.02 -21.58 13.80
N SER A 58 -8.13 -22.88 14.10
CA SER A 58 -7.77 -23.47 15.40
C SER A 58 -6.60 -24.43 15.18
N PRO A 59 -5.42 -24.23 15.82
CA PRO A 59 -4.27 -25.09 15.58
C PRO A 59 -4.41 -26.43 16.32
N ALA A 60 -4.31 -27.53 15.58
CA ALA A 60 -4.15 -28.88 16.13
C ALA A 60 -2.66 -29.14 16.46
N ALA A 61 -2.41 -29.76 17.62
CA ALA A 61 -1.08 -30.12 18.08
C ALA A 61 -0.47 -31.25 17.22
N SER A 62 0.72 -31.05 16.68
CA SER A 62 1.51 -32.05 15.95
C SER A 62 2.75 -32.45 16.76
N THR A 63 2.98 -33.77 16.82
CA THR A 63 4.06 -34.44 17.55
C THR A 63 5.36 -34.51 16.76
N GLY A 64 6.43 -33.95 17.32
CA GLY A 64 7.73 -34.60 17.51
C GLY A 64 8.58 -34.97 16.29
N VAL A 65 9.34 -34.01 15.77
CA VAL A 65 10.72 -34.21 15.26
C VAL A 65 11.54 -33.08 15.85
N VAL A 66 12.65 -33.37 16.54
CA VAL A 66 13.55 -32.34 17.09
C VAL A 66 14.40 -31.80 15.93
N PRO A 67 14.19 -30.56 15.46
CA PRO A 67 15.03 -29.97 14.43
C PRO A 67 16.30 -29.44 15.10
N VAL A 68 17.40 -29.46 14.35
CA VAL A 68 18.62 -28.70 14.68
C VAL A 68 18.19 -27.26 14.96
N LYS A 69 18.51 -26.76 16.15
CA LYS A 69 18.12 -25.44 16.65
C LYS A 69 18.93 -24.37 15.90
N GLN A 70 18.63 -24.15 14.62
CA GLN A 70 18.90 -22.86 13.99
C GLN A 70 18.07 -21.84 14.76
N GLU A 71 18.73 -20.82 15.31
CA GLU A 71 17.97 -19.70 15.85
C GLU A 71 17.08 -19.16 14.72
N PRO A 72 15.78 -19.00 14.95
CA PRO A 72 14.90 -18.48 13.92
C PRO A 72 15.43 -17.10 13.52
N LEU A 73 15.67 -16.90 12.22
CA LEU A 73 15.96 -15.58 11.67
C LEU A 73 14.93 -14.58 12.21
N SER A 74 15.40 -13.41 12.62
CA SER A 74 14.52 -12.31 12.98
C SER A 74 13.62 -11.96 11.79
N THR A 75 12.41 -11.45 12.06
CA THR A 75 11.47 -11.06 10.99
C THR A 75 12.09 -10.06 10.00
N VAL A 76 13.00 -9.20 10.47
CA VAL A 76 13.75 -8.27 9.62
C VAL A 76 14.65 -9.02 8.66
N GLU A 77 15.42 -10.01 9.12
CA GLU A 77 16.26 -10.83 8.23
C GLU A 77 15.44 -11.63 7.21
N ILE A 78 14.24 -12.06 7.59
CA ILE A 78 13.32 -12.76 6.67
C ILE A 78 12.80 -11.79 5.60
N LEU A 79 12.38 -10.58 5.97
CA LEU A 79 11.96 -9.56 5.02
C LEU A 79 13.10 -9.15 4.09
N ASP A 80 14.30 -8.94 4.64
CA ASP A 80 15.50 -8.60 3.87
C ASP A 80 15.84 -9.72 2.87
N SER A 81 15.73 -11.00 3.30
CA SER A 81 15.92 -12.14 2.40
C SER A 81 14.89 -12.20 1.28
N LEU A 82 13.61 -11.92 1.57
CA LEU A 82 12.55 -11.84 0.56
C LEU A 82 12.78 -10.68 -0.40
N GLN A 83 13.14 -9.50 0.09
CA GLN A 83 13.48 -8.35 -0.75
C GLN A 83 14.69 -8.64 -1.64
N HIS A 84 15.71 -9.32 -1.10
CA HIS A 84 16.88 -9.72 -1.89
C HIS A 84 16.49 -10.61 -3.06
N LYS A 85 15.68 -11.66 -2.81
CA LYS A 85 15.12 -12.52 -3.87
C LYS A 85 14.34 -11.72 -4.89
N ALA A 86 13.47 -10.81 -4.43
CA ALA A 86 12.66 -9.97 -5.31
C ALA A 86 13.53 -9.16 -6.26
N VAL A 87 14.62 -8.60 -5.77
CA VAL A 87 15.57 -7.85 -6.57
C VAL A 87 16.39 -8.74 -7.50
N GLU A 88 16.77 -9.96 -7.09
CA GLU A 88 17.53 -10.91 -7.93
C GLU A 88 16.71 -11.46 -9.10
N THR A 89 15.38 -11.49 -8.99
CA THR A 89 14.50 -11.90 -10.11
C THR A 89 14.36 -10.84 -11.20
N LEU A 90 14.80 -9.61 -10.94
CA LEU A 90 14.67 -8.53 -11.90
C LEU A 90 15.63 -8.69 -13.09
N HIS A 91 15.12 -8.38 -14.28
CA HIS A 91 15.87 -8.32 -15.52
C HIS A 91 15.40 -7.16 -16.41
N ALA A 92 16.16 -6.88 -17.46
CA ALA A 92 15.87 -5.83 -18.44
C ALA A 92 14.48 -6.01 -19.09
N GLY A 93 13.80 -4.89 -19.31
CA GLY A 93 12.49 -4.83 -19.94
C GLY A 93 11.46 -4.07 -19.12
N TRP A 94 10.21 -4.12 -19.55
CA TRP A 94 9.08 -3.52 -18.85
C TRP A 94 8.58 -4.46 -17.76
N PHE A 95 8.74 -4.02 -16.52
CA PHE A 95 8.22 -4.68 -15.33
C PHE A 95 6.92 -3.99 -14.91
N HIS A 96 5.84 -4.75 -14.90
CA HIS A 96 4.52 -4.30 -14.52
C HIS A 96 4.17 -4.83 -13.13
N VAL A 97 3.80 -3.92 -12.23
CA VAL A 97 3.20 -4.24 -10.93
C VAL A 97 1.76 -3.76 -10.93
N HIS A 98 0.84 -4.69 -10.76
CA HIS A 98 -0.59 -4.41 -10.65
C HIS A 98 -1.04 -4.61 -9.21
N GLU A 99 -1.58 -3.57 -8.59
CA GLU A 99 -2.14 -3.58 -7.23
C GLU A 99 -3.65 -3.31 -7.27
N GLU A 100 -4.45 -4.25 -6.80
CA GLU A 100 -5.84 -4.01 -6.44
C GLU A 100 -5.90 -3.64 -4.96
N LYS A 101 -6.36 -2.41 -4.67
CA LYS A 101 -6.47 -1.90 -3.30
C LYS A 101 -7.92 -1.58 -2.95
N GLN A 102 -8.37 -2.12 -1.82
CA GLN A 102 -9.72 -2.00 -1.33
C GLN A 102 -9.72 -1.47 0.12
N PHE A 103 -10.54 -0.47 0.36
CA PHE A 103 -10.91 0.05 1.67
C PHE A 103 -12.36 -0.37 1.99
N PRO A 104 -12.77 -0.38 3.27
CA PRO A 104 -14.15 -0.57 3.63
C PRO A 104 -15.13 0.39 2.94
N PRO A 105 -16.39 -0.05 2.75
CA PRO A 105 -17.43 0.83 2.25
C PRO A 105 -17.58 2.08 3.13
N GLY A 106 -17.69 3.25 2.50
CA GLY A 106 -17.89 4.52 3.21
C GLY A 106 -16.62 5.22 3.68
N THR A 107 -15.44 4.61 3.56
CA THR A 107 -14.16 5.27 3.89
C THR A 107 -13.93 6.52 3.04
N ASP A 108 -13.66 7.65 3.69
CA ASP A 108 -13.25 8.88 3.01
C ASP A 108 -11.73 8.90 2.81
N ASN A 109 -11.28 8.46 1.65
CA ASN A 109 -9.86 8.47 1.30
C ASN A 109 -9.34 9.86 0.89
N GLY A 110 -10.19 10.90 0.94
CA GLY A 110 -9.82 12.26 0.58
C GLY A 110 -9.96 12.58 -0.90
N ILE A 111 -9.43 13.75 -1.28
CA ILE A 111 -9.56 14.34 -2.62
C ILE A 111 -8.17 14.82 -3.06
N PHE A 112 -7.75 14.45 -4.27
CA PHE A 112 -6.52 14.93 -4.89
C PHE A 112 -6.61 16.42 -5.26
N PRO A 113 -5.46 17.12 -5.44
CA PRO A 113 -5.47 18.52 -5.85
C PRO A 113 -6.19 18.81 -7.18
N ASN A 114 -6.31 17.82 -8.07
CA ASN A 114 -7.11 17.91 -9.31
C ASN A 114 -8.63 17.80 -9.07
N GLY A 115 -9.08 17.72 -7.81
CA GLY A 115 -10.48 17.62 -7.43
C GLY A 115 -11.07 16.21 -7.53
N LYS A 116 -10.31 15.20 -7.96
CA LYS A 116 -10.79 13.82 -8.01
C LYS A 116 -10.73 13.17 -6.64
N ARG A 117 -11.84 12.53 -6.24
CA ARG A 117 -11.92 11.72 -5.01
C ARG A 117 -11.05 10.47 -5.15
N ILE A 118 -10.34 10.10 -4.09
CA ILE A 118 -9.61 8.83 -4.03
C ILE A 118 -10.64 7.70 -3.86
N PRO A 119 -10.75 6.74 -4.80
CA PRO A 119 -11.80 5.73 -4.73
C PRO A 119 -11.52 4.71 -3.62
N ALA A 120 -12.58 4.18 -3.00
CA ALA A 120 -12.48 3.12 -2.00
C ALA A 120 -12.00 1.78 -2.59
N HIS A 121 -12.23 1.57 -3.88
CA HIS A 121 -11.66 0.46 -4.62
C HIS A 121 -10.89 1.02 -5.81
N GLN A 122 -9.57 0.82 -5.79
CA GLN A 122 -8.65 1.37 -6.76
C GLN A 122 -7.72 0.30 -7.33
N ILE A 123 -7.31 0.52 -8.58
CA ILE A 123 -6.27 -0.24 -9.26
C ILE A 123 -5.06 0.68 -9.40
N ASN A 124 -3.89 0.25 -8.94
CA ASN A 124 -2.64 0.97 -9.12
C ASN A 124 -1.72 0.14 -10.02
N ASP A 125 -1.48 0.63 -11.24
CA ASP A 125 -0.55 0.01 -12.19
C ASP A 125 0.78 0.78 -12.15
N SER A 126 1.87 0.07 -11.90
CA SER A 126 3.23 0.62 -11.97
C SER A 126 3.99 -0.04 -13.11
N TRP A 127 4.29 0.74 -14.14
CA TRP A 127 5.08 0.33 -15.30
C TRP A 127 6.48 0.88 -15.16
N VAL A 128 7.46 0.00 -15.01
CA VAL A 128 8.85 0.38 -14.76
C VAL A 128 9.73 -0.23 -15.85
N HIS A 129 10.44 0.60 -16.61
CA HIS A 129 11.38 0.13 -17.62
C HIS A 129 12.75 -0.04 -16.98
N LEU A 130 13.28 -1.26 -17.01
CA LEU A 130 14.53 -1.63 -16.37
C LEU A 130 15.65 -1.88 -17.39
N ASP A 131 16.86 -1.48 -17.04
CA ASP A 131 18.09 -1.85 -17.76
C ASP A 131 18.58 -3.26 -17.38
N GLU A 132 19.69 -3.71 -17.99
CA GLU A 132 20.27 -5.05 -17.75
C GLU A 132 20.75 -5.27 -16.30
N THR A 133 20.92 -4.20 -15.53
CA THR A 133 21.35 -4.24 -14.12
C THR A 133 20.19 -4.03 -13.14
N GLY A 134 18.96 -3.88 -13.64
CA GLY A 134 17.77 -3.64 -12.84
C GLY A 134 17.62 -2.19 -12.37
N ASN A 135 18.29 -1.23 -13.01
CA ASN A 135 18.05 0.19 -12.75
C ASN A 135 16.86 0.70 -13.57
N VAL A 136 16.13 1.65 -13.00
CA VAL A 136 15.03 2.34 -13.66
C VAL A 136 15.56 3.26 -14.76
N ILE A 137 15.01 3.10 -15.96
CA ILE A 137 15.21 3.98 -17.12
C ILE A 137 14.10 5.05 -17.15
N GLU A 138 12.85 4.64 -16.95
CA GLU A 138 11.65 5.48 -16.96
C GLU A 138 10.50 4.71 -16.32
N ALA A 139 9.46 5.42 -15.87
CA ALA A 139 8.32 4.79 -15.22
C ALA A 139 7.01 5.56 -15.44
N VAL A 140 5.89 4.83 -15.37
CA VAL A 140 4.54 5.37 -15.36
C VAL A 140 3.73 4.70 -14.26
N PHE A 141 3.11 5.50 -13.41
CA PHE A 141 2.26 5.04 -12.31
C PHE A 141 0.84 5.54 -12.56
N ILE A 142 -0.13 4.64 -12.64
CA ILE A 142 -1.52 4.97 -12.95
C ILE A 142 -2.38 4.49 -11.79
N MET A 143 -3.18 5.39 -11.22
CA MET A 143 -4.27 5.03 -10.33
C MET A 143 -5.59 5.12 -11.08
N ARG A 144 -6.38 4.06 -11.01
CA ARG A 144 -7.73 4.02 -11.55
C ARG A 144 -8.72 3.70 -10.45
N SER A 145 -9.94 4.19 -10.59
CA SER A 145 -11.07 3.58 -9.90
C SER A 145 -11.38 2.21 -10.47
N PHE A 146 -12.12 1.39 -9.74
CA PHE A 146 -12.49 0.04 -10.15
C PHE A 146 -13.29 -0.05 -11.47
N ASN A 147 -13.95 1.04 -11.88
CA ASN A 147 -14.62 1.14 -13.19
C ASN A 147 -13.67 1.49 -14.35
N GLY A 148 -12.37 1.63 -14.10
CA GLY A 148 -11.34 1.92 -15.09
C GLY A 148 -11.04 3.41 -15.33
N GLU A 149 -11.74 4.34 -14.69
CA GLU A 149 -11.45 5.77 -14.83
C GLU A 149 -10.08 6.11 -14.24
N VAL A 150 -9.23 6.79 -15.01
CA VAL A 150 -7.93 7.31 -14.53
C VAL A 150 -8.17 8.43 -13.52
N VAL A 151 -7.71 8.21 -12.29
CA VAL A 151 -7.78 9.18 -11.18
C VAL A 151 -6.53 10.06 -11.15
N GLN A 152 -5.36 9.45 -11.27
CA GLN A 152 -4.10 10.16 -11.45
C GLN A 152 -3.09 9.31 -12.21
N VAL A 153 -2.15 9.99 -12.82
CA VAL A 153 -0.96 9.47 -13.46
C VAL A 153 0.25 10.22 -12.94
N ALA A 154 1.32 9.50 -12.66
CA ALA A 154 2.66 10.04 -12.52
C ALA A 154 3.58 9.43 -13.57
N VAL A 155 4.47 10.26 -14.12
CA VAL A 155 5.44 9.85 -15.14
C VAL A 155 6.83 10.24 -14.67
N GLN A 156 7.80 9.37 -14.88
CA GLN A 156 9.21 9.62 -14.64
C GLN A 156 9.97 9.36 -15.94
N THR A 157 10.61 10.37 -16.50
CA THR A 157 11.34 10.27 -17.78
C THR A 157 12.81 9.98 -17.57
N ARG A 158 13.47 9.51 -18.64
CA ARG A 158 14.89 9.11 -18.64
C ARG A 158 15.89 10.17 -18.15
N ASP A 159 15.57 11.44 -18.32
CA ASP A 159 16.40 12.55 -17.85
C ASP A 159 16.15 12.93 -16.37
N GLY A 160 15.38 12.12 -15.63
CA GLY A 160 15.07 12.37 -14.23
C GLY A 160 14.03 13.47 -14.03
N THR A 161 13.19 13.78 -15.03
CA THR A 161 12.03 14.66 -14.85
C THR A 161 10.82 13.85 -14.42
N THR A 162 10.02 14.38 -13.50
CA THR A 162 8.75 13.80 -13.08
C THR A 162 7.58 14.71 -13.40
N TRP A 163 6.41 14.12 -13.57
CA TRP A 163 5.15 14.84 -13.65
C TRP A 163 4.05 14.10 -12.91
N ASN A 164 3.15 14.84 -12.28
CA ASN A 164 1.93 14.31 -11.68
C ASN A 164 0.70 15.03 -12.22
N SER A 165 -0.21 14.30 -12.86
CA SER A 165 -1.50 14.83 -13.35
C SER A 165 -2.42 15.41 -12.26
N ALA A 166 -2.25 15.00 -11.00
CA ALA A 166 -3.04 15.50 -9.89
C ALA A 166 -2.67 16.92 -9.51
N THR A 167 -1.39 17.28 -9.59
CA THR A 167 -0.89 18.64 -9.27
C THR A 167 -0.59 19.47 -10.52
N GLY A 168 -0.37 18.81 -11.66
CA GLY A 168 0.19 19.42 -12.87
C GLY A 168 1.67 19.79 -12.73
N GLU A 169 2.30 19.44 -11.61
CA GLU A 169 3.68 19.80 -11.31
C GLU A 169 4.65 19.00 -12.18
N VAL A 170 5.72 19.69 -12.60
CA VAL A 170 6.89 19.09 -13.25
C VAL A 170 8.10 19.44 -12.41
N SER A 171 8.82 18.44 -11.93
CA SER A 171 9.96 18.62 -11.02
C SER A 171 11.04 17.57 -11.28
N PRO A 172 12.30 17.84 -10.89
CA PRO A 172 13.33 16.79 -10.84
C PRO A 172 12.89 15.64 -9.95
N CYS A 173 13.31 14.44 -10.32
CA CYS A 173 13.01 13.22 -9.57
C CYS A 173 13.89 13.16 -8.32
N GLU A 174 13.26 13.15 -7.14
CA GLU A 174 13.94 13.10 -5.83
C GLU A 174 13.77 11.75 -5.09
N GLU A 175 12.98 10.83 -5.63
CA GLU A 175 12.72 9.50 -5.06
C GLU A 175 13.87 8.49 -5.26
N VAL A 176 14.43 8.01 -4.16
CA VAL A 176 15.67 7.20 -4.14
C VAL A 176 15.57 5.86 -4.90
N ASN A 177 14.37 5.30 -5.11
CA ASN A 177 14.19 3.94 -5.63
C ASN A 177 13.40 3.85 -6.95
N THR A 178 12.92 4.97 -7.46
CA THR A 178 12.17 5.06 -8.72
C THR A 178 12.86 6.00 -9.71
N CYS A 179 13.67 6.95 -9.25
CA CYS A 179 14.32 7.92 -10.12
C CYS A 179 15.49 7.36 -10.94
N PRO A 180 15.49 7.53 -12.27
CA PRO A 180 16.63 7.14 -13.09
C PRO A 180 17.92 7.89 -12.71
N PRO A 181 19.09 7.21 -12.63
CA PRO A 181 19.29 5.76 -12.58
C PRO A 181 19.32 5.24 -11.13
N SER A 182 18.21 4.71 -10.63
CA SER A 182 18.14 4.03 -9.33
C SER A 182 17.85 2.55 -9.51
N ARG A 183 18.42 1.71 -8.65
CA ARG A 183 18.08 0.29 -8.62
C ARG A 183 16.64 0.13 -8.14
N TYR A 184 15.80 -0.50 -8.95
CA TYR A 184 14.41 -0.74 -8.58
C TYR A 184 14.31 -1.74 -7.44
N THR A 185 13.43 -1.48 -6.48
CA THR A 185 13.09 -2.43 -5.42
C THR A 185 11.58 -2.69 -5.47
N PRO A 186 11.13 -3.93 -5.69
CA PRO A 186 9.71 -4.26 -5.68
C PRO A 186 9.04 -3.86 -4.37
N PRO A 187 7.77 -3.42 -4.41
CA PRO A 187 7.10 -2.85 -3.24
C PRO A 187 6.92 -3.89 -2.12
N THR A 188 7.11 -3.44 -0.88
CA THR A 188 6.78 -4.21 0.34
C THR A 188 5.53 -3.71 1.04
N GLY A 189 4.76 -2.84 0.39
CA GLY A 189 3.52 -2.29 0.93
C GLY A 189 3.73 -1.54 2.25
N ASN A 190 4.89 -0.93 2.48
CA ASN A 190 5.32 -0.31 3.76
C ASN A 190 5.58 -1.26 4.92
N LEU A 191 5.74 -2.56 4.69
CA LEU A 191 5.97 -3.49 5.79
C LEU A 191 7.22 -3.14 6.62
N THR A 192 8.27 -2.58 6.01
CA THR A 192 9.45 -2.09 6.74
C THR A 192 9.09 -0.99 7.75
N TRP A 193 8.21 -0.06 7.37
CA TRP A 193 7.71 0.97 8.29
C TRP A 193 6.83 0.35 9.37
N ASP A 194 5.92 -0.55 9.00
CA ASP A 194 5.02 -1.21 9.95
C ASP A 194 5.79 -2.01 10.99
N LEU A 195 6.87 -2.71 10.59
CA LEU A 195 7.76 -3.43 11.50
C LEU A 195 8.50 -2.48 12.46
N ARG A 196 8.94 -1.31 11.99
CA ARG A 196 9.54 -0.29 12.86
C ARG A 196 8.54 0.21 13.89
N GLN A 197 7.31 0.54 13.46
CA GLN A 197 6.25 0.98 14.36
C GLN A 197 5.83 -0.12 15.34
N ALA A 198 5.79 -1.38 14.90
CA ALA A 198 5.52 -2.53 15.75
C ALA A 198 6.57 -2.65 16.87
N GLN A 199 7.84 -2.48 16.54
CA GLN A 199 8.93 -2.47 17.52
C GLN A 199 8.79 -1.32 18.53
N GLU A 200 8.46 -0.11 18.06
CA GLU A 200 8.25 1.06 18.92
C GLU A 200 7.08 0.87 19.91
N ARG A 201 6.02 0.17 19.47
CA ARG A 201 4.82 -0.11 20.28
C ARG A 201 4.90 -1.39 21.11
N GLY A 202 5.92 -2.23 20.91
CA GLY A 202 6.01 -3.55 21.55
C GLY A 202 4.98 -4.56 21.01
N ALA A 203 4.51 -4.36 19.78
CA ALA A 203 3.59 -5.28 19.11
C ALA A 203 4.25 -6.64 18.85
N GLN A 204 3.45 -7.70 18.82
CA GLN A 204 3.94 -9.04 18.52
C GLN A 204 4.16 -9.20 17.02
N VAL A 205 5.26 -9.85 16.65
CA VAL A 205 5.56 -10.14 15.25
C VAL A 205 5.85 -11.63 15.12
N SER A 206 5.17 -12.30 14.20
CA SER A 206 5.37 -13.71 13.87
C SER A 206 5.59 -13.91 12.38
N VAL A 207 6.25 -15.02 12.04
CA VAL A 207 6.41 -15.47 10.67
C VAL A 207 5.83 -16.87 10.55
N HIS A 208 5.01 -17.09 9.53
CA HIS A 208 4.43 -18.38 9.19
C HIS A 208 4.84 -18.76 7.76
N THR A 209 5.48 -19.91 7.59
CA THR A 209 5.80 -20.47 6.27
C THR A 209 4.74 -21.49 5.86
N ASP A 210 4.65 -21.79 4.57
CA ASP A 210 3.74 -22.80 4.03
C ASP A 210 2.26 -22.49 4.22
N ILE A 211 1.93 -21.19 4.32
CA ILE A 211 0.53 -20.76 4.32
C ILE A 211 -0.05 -20.86 2.91
N SER A 212 -1.33 -21.25 2.80
CA SER A 212 -2.01 -21.23 1.51
C SER A 212 -2.41 -19.79 1.18
N ALA A 213 -1.73 -19.20 0.20
CA ALA A 213 -2.11 -17.91 -0.35
C ALA A 213 -3.43 -18.04 -1.14
N SER A 214 -4.13 -16.92 -1.38
CA SER A 214 -5.42 -16.89 -2.10
C SER A 214 -5.35 -17.47 -3.52
N ASN A 215 -4.17 -17.55 -4.11
CA ASN A 215 -3.91 -18.17 -5.41
C ASN A 215 -3.59 -19.68 -5.33
N GLY A 216 -3.71 -20.29 -4.15
CA GLY A 216 -3.43 -21.70 -3.90
C GLY A 216 -1.95 -22.06 -3.79
N LYS A 217 -1.02 -21.11 -3.91
CA LYS A 217 0.42 -21.34 -3.73
C LYS A 217 0.81 -21.27 -2.25
N SER A 218 1.92 -21.92 -1.90
CA SER A 218 2.58 -21.73 -0.59
C SER A 218 3.15 -20.31 -0.51
N GLY A 219 2.91 -19.64 0.62
CA GLY A 219 3.37 -18.28 0.92
C GLY A 219 4.18 -18.21 2.21
N THR A 220 4.98 -17.15 2.34
CA THR A 220 5.57 -16.72 3.62
C THR A 220 4.76 -15.55 4.16
N GLU A 221 4.13 -15.72 5.31
CA GLU A 221 3.38 -14.69 6.01
C GLU A 221 4.25 -14.01 7.07
N ILE A 222 4.21 -12.68 7.09
CA ILE A 222 4.63 -11.87 8.22
C ILE A 222 3.37 -11.28 8.83
N LEU A 223 3.15 -11.58 10.11
CA LEU A 223 2.00 -11.11 10.89
C LEU A 223 2.49 -10.21 12.03
N ILE A 224 1.97 -8.98 12.06
CA ILE A 224 2.15 -8.04 13.16
C ILE A 224 0.82 -7.97 13.90
N THR A 225 0.80 -8.24 15.20
CA THR A 225 -0.39 -8.16 16.05
C THR A 225 -0.16 -7.14 17.15
N ASP A 226 -1.04 -6.15 17.20
CA ASP A 226 -1.05 -5.06 18.17
C ASP A 226 -2.35 -5.13 18.97
N LEU A 227 -2.23 -5.26 20.29
CA LEU A 227 -3.37 -5.28 21.21
C LEU A 227 -3.33 -4.00 22.01
N PHE A 228 -4.44 -3.27 22.03
CA PHE A 228 -4.50 -2.00 22.71
C PHE A 228 -4.84 -2.20 24.18
N ASP A 229 -4.12 -1.52 25.06
CA ASP A 229 -4.38 -1.56 26.51
C ASP A 229 -5.79 -1.04 26.84
N GLU A 230 -6.28 -0.07 26.06
CA GLU A 230 -7.64 0.47 26.14
C GLU A 230 -8.25 0.57 24.74
N PRO A 231 -9.58 0.45 24.60
CA PRO A 231 -10.22 0.60 23.29
C PRO A 231 -9.99 1.99 22.68
N VAL A 232 -9.60 2.01 21.40
CA VAL A 232 -9.27 3.24 20.66
C VAL A 232 -10.41 3.60 19.71
N SER A 233 -11.00 4.78 19.86
CA SER A 233 -12.00 5.29 18.91
C SER A 233 -11.32 5.90 17.68
N THR A 234 -11.86 5.64 16.49
CA THR A 234 -11.39 6.23 15.23
C THR A 234 -12.54 6.91 14.51
N ALA A 235 -12.24 7.77 13.52
CA ALA A 235 -13.27 8.41 12.71
C ALA A 235 -13.95 7.44 11.73
N ASP A 236 -13.29 6.33 11.40
CA ASP A 236 -13.66 5.42 10.33
C ASP A 236 -14.35 4.13 10.81
N SER A 237 -14.53 3.95 12.12
CA SER A 237 -15.23 2.80 12.69
C SER A 237 -16.30 3.24 13.69
N GLU A 238 -17.47 2.60 13.63
CA GLU A 238 -18.58 2.88 14.53
C GLU A 238 -18.33 2.34 15.95
N GLN A 239 -17.41 1.38 16.09
CA GLN A 239 -17.02 0.80 17.38
C GLN A 239 -15.56 1.11 17.71
N PRO A 240 -15.22 1.23 19.01
CA PRO A 240 -13.83 1.29 19.43
C PRO A 240 -13.06 0.03 19.01
N LEU A 241 -11.82 0.23 18.60
CA LEU A 241 -10.88 -0.83 18.24
C LEU A 241 -10.20 -1.37 19.50
N THR A 242 -10.05 -2.68 19.62
CA THR A 242 -9.31 -3.34 20.71
C THR A 242 -7.97 -3.91 20.26
N GLY A 243 -7.73 -3.95 18.95
CA GLY A 243 -6.44 -4.32 18.39
C GLY A 243 -6.40 -4.17 16.87
N ALA A 244 -5.23 -4.42 16.32
CA ALA A 244 -4.97 -4.43 14.89
C ALA A 244 -3.99 -5.55 14.54
N ALA A 245 -4.18 -6.15 13.37
CA ALA A 245 -3.25 -7.11 12.81
C ALA A 245 -2.86 -6.69 11.39
N THR A 246 -1.57 -6.56 11.10
CA THR A 246 -1.06 -6.40 9.73
C THR A 246 -0.58 -7.76 9.24
N ARG A 247 -1.14 -8.22 8.14
CA ARG A 247 -0.75 -9.46 7.47
C ARG A 247 -0.14 -9.14 6.12
N ALA A 248 1.08 -9.63 5.89
CA ALA A 248 1.74 -9.54 4.59
C ALA A 248 2.17 -10.94 4.12
N ILE A 249 1.75 -11.33 2.92
CA ILE A 249 2.06 -12.64 2.33
C ILE A 249 2.98 -12.44 1.15
N PHE A 250 4.10 -13.14 1.14
CA PHE A 250 5.09 -13.11 0.06
C PHE A 250 5.17 -14.46 -0.66
N ASP A 251 5.50 -14.41 -1.94
CA ASP A 251 5.93 -15.60 -2.69
C ASP A 251 7.33 -16.01 -2.20
N PRO A 252 7.52 -17.23 -1.67
CA PRO A 252 8.80 -17.64 -1.08
C PRO A 252 9.90 -17.87 -2.12
N GLN A 253 9.55 -18.06 -3.40
CA GLN A 253 10.48 -18.29 -4.50
C GLN A 253 10.99 -16.97 -5.06
N THR A 254 10.07 -16.05 -5.37
CA THR A 254 10.43 -14.77 -5.99
C THR A 254 10.68 -13.67 -4.96
N GLY A 255 10.13 -13.76 -3.76
CA GLY A 255 10.19 -12.70 -2.75
C GLY A 255 9.18 -11.57 -2.96
N TYR A 256 8.34 -11.64 -3.99
CA TYR A 256 7.32 -10.63 -4.27
C TYR A 256 6.21 -10.64 -3.22
N LEU A 257 5.74 -9.45 -2.83
CA LEU A 257 4.57 -9.29 -1.97
C LEU A 257 3.31 -9.67 -2.76
N LEU A 258 2.51 -10.63 -2.29
CA LEU A 258 1.28 -11.06 -2.95
C LEU A 258 0.04 -10.39 -2.36
N LEU A 259 0.03 -10.20 -1.04
CA LEU A 259 -1.09 -9.64 -0.30
C LEU A 259 -0.54 -8.83 0.86
N LYS A 260 -1.13 -7.66 1.10
CA LYS A 260 -1.05 -6.99 2.39
C LYS A 260 -2.45 -6.60 2.84
N GLU A 261 -2.80 -6.90 4.06
CA GLU A 261 -4.03 -6.42 4.68
C GLU A 261 -3.79 -6.00 6.12
N VAL A 262 -4.61 -5.09 6.59
CA VAL A 262 -4.71 -4.75 8.01
C VAL A 262 -6.11 -5.14 8.46
N VAL A 263 -6.21 -5.77 9.63
CA VAL A 263 -7.46 -6.27 10.20
C VAL A 263 -7.60 -5.65 11.58
N PHE A 264 -8.64 -4.84 11.78
CA PHE A 264 -8.98 -4.32 13.09
C PHE A 264 -9.89 -5.31 13.84
N THR A 265 -9.69 -5.40 15.15
CA THR A 265 -10.59 -6.11 16.06
C THR A 265 -11.43 -5.08 16.79
N LEU A 266 -12.76 -5.19 16.71
CA LEU A 266 -13.69 -4.28 17.36
C LEU A 266 -13.94 -4.69 18.82
N GLN A 267 -14.60 -3.83 19.59
CA GLN A 267 -14.93 -4.07 20.99
C GLN A 267 -15.88 -5.27 21.20
N ASP A 268 -16.77 -5.54 20.25
CA ASP A 268 -17.65 -6.71 20.29
C ASP A 268 -16.96 -8.02 19.86
N GLY A 269 -15.67 -7.96 19.47
CA GLY A 269 -14.87 -9.09 19.00
C GLY A 269 -14.99 -9.41 17.52
N SER A 270 -15.83 -8.68 16.76
CA SER A 270 -15.85 -8.77 15.31
C SER A 270 -14.60 -8.13 14.69
N THR A 271 -14.38 -8.36 13.39
CA THR A 271 -13.21 -7.85 12.68
C THR A 271 -13.57 -7.10 11.41
N GLU A 272 -12.77 -6.08 11.09
CA GLU A 272 -12.90 -5.27 9.89
C GLU A 272 -11.57 -5.21 9.14
N VAL A 273 -11.57 -5.48 7.83
CA VAL A 273 -10.35 -5.41 7.01
C VAL A 273 -10.16 -3.99 6.48
N PHE A 274 -9.06 -3.32 6.81
CA PHE A 274 -8.81 -1.93 6.47
C PHE A 274 -7.29 -1.60 6.37
N PRO A 275 -6.70 -1.29 5.20
CA PRO A 275 -7.08 -1.67 3.83
C PRO A 275 -6.55 -3.06 3.45
N ARG A 276 -6.99 -3.57 2.29
CA ARG A 276 -6.44 -4.77 1.62
C ARG A 276 -5.83 -4.38 0.27
N SER A 277 -4.61 -4.85 0.02
CA SER A 277 -3.89 -4.70 -1.25
C SER A 277 -3.45 -6.07 -1.76
N ALA A 278 -3.88 -6.45 -2.96
CA ALA A 278 -3.43 -7.65 -3.66
C ALA A 278 -2.55 -7.27 -4.84
N PHE A 279 -1.44 -7.98 -5.04
CA PHE A 279 -0.42 -7.63 -6.02
C PHE A 279 -0.21 -8.75 -7.02
N SER A 280 0.07 -8.37 -8.27
CA SER A 280 0.57 -9.26 -9.31
C SER A 280 1.68 -8.58 -10.10
N TYR A 281 2.55 -9.40 -10.69
CA TYR A 281 3.80 -8.96 -11.31
C TYR A 281 3.95 -9.64 -12.67
N ALA A 282 4.35 -8.87 -13.68
CA ALA A 282 4.56 -9.39 -15.03
C ALA A 282 5.70 -8.67 -15.73
N TYR A 283 6.37 -9.39 -16.63
CA TYR A 283 7.20 -8.81 -17.67
C TYR A 283 6.40 -8.79 -18.96
N GLU A 284 5.97 -7.61 -19.38
CA GLU A 284 5.10 -7.46 -20.53
C GLU A 284 5.24 -6.09 -21.19
N GLN A 285 4.81 -5.97 -22.44
CA GLN A 285 4.87 -4.70 -23.14
C GLN A 285 3.77 -3.75 -22.61
N PRO A 286 4.09 -2.47 -22.36
CA PRO A 286 3.10 -1.48 -21.96
C PRO A 286 2.07 -1.26 -23.06
N SER A 287 0.86 -0.89 -22.65
CA SER A 287 -0.18 -0.50 -23.60
C SER A 287 0.16 0.84 -24.28
N GLU A 288 -0.51 1.13 -25.40
CA GLU A 288 -0.36 2.44 -26.07
C GLU A 288 -0.77 3.62 -25.17
N GLU A 289 -1.67 3.41 -24.22
CA GLU A 289 -2.04 4.43 -23.23
C GLU A 289 -0.86 4.79 -22.32
N VAL A 290 -0.16 3.78 -21.79
CA VAL A 290 1.04 3.97 -20.95
C VAL A 290 2.12 4.70 -21.75
N LEU A 291 2.38 4.26 -22.98
CA LEU A 291 3.36 4.90 -23.88
C LEU A 291 2.95 6.33 -24.26
N ALA A 292 1.65 6.63 -24.36
CA ALA A 292 1.18 7.98 -24.65
C ALA A 292 1.52 8.97 -23.53
N TYR A 293 1.44 8.56 -22.26
CA TYR A 293 1.82 9.43 -21.14
C TYR A 293 3.31 9.80 -21.15
N LEU A 294 4.19 8.85 -21.49
CA LEU A 294 5.63 9.11 -21.66
C LEU A 294 5.87 10.11 -22.80
N ARG A 295 5.30 9.85 -23.98
CA ARG A 295 5.44 10.73 -25.15
C ARG A 295 4.92 12.15 -24.89
N GLN A 296 3.80 12.27 -24.18
CA GLN A 296 3.24 13.57 -23.80
C GLN A 296 4.23 14.37 -22.95
N MET A 297 4.90 13.71 -21.99
CA MET A 297 5.89 14.36 -21.15
C MET A 297 7.17 14.74 -21.89
N GLU A 298 7.59 13.93 -22.86
CA GLU A 298 8.73 14.27 -23.71
C GLU A 298 8.44 15.46 -24.65
N ALA A 299 7.21 15.56 -25.17
CA ALA A 299 6.81 16.63 -26.09
C ALA A 299 6.60 18.00 -25.42
N ASN A 300 6.36 18.03 -24.10
CA ASN A 300 6.14 19.26 -23.34
C ASN A 300 7.45 19.92 -22.84
N LYS A 301 8.60 19.39 -23.25
CA LYS A 301 9.94 19.97 -22.99
C LYS A 301 10.35 20.89 -24.13
#